data_AF-A0A9D6M7W4-F1
#
_entry.id   AF-A0A9D6M7W4-F1
#
_cell.length_a   1.000
_cell.length_b   1.000
_cell.length_c   1.000
_cell.angle_alpha   90.00
_cell.angle_beta   90.00
_cell.angle_gamma   90.00
#
_symmetry.space_group_name_H-M   'P 1'
#
loop_
_entity.id
_entity.type
_entity.pdbx_description
1 polymer ?
#
loop_
_entity_poly.entity_id
_entity_poly.type
_entity_poly.pdbx_seq_one_letter_code
_entity_poly.pdbx_strand_id
1 'polypeptide(L)'
;MPDALDMFRALIRQALTIVDDPPAEAVSRFLPQAHPEDAPILAAAALNDCPYLLTFNKRHYYPDKRTSVTVLTPGEFLQRLRAVIGQLVQPETKGE
;
A
#
# COMPACT_ATOMS: atom_id res chain seq x y z
N MET A 1 13.90 4.82 -26.30
CA MET A 1 12.89 5.87 -26.60
C MET A 1 12.99 6.94 -25.53
N PRO A 2 13.44 8.17 -25.87
CA PRO A 2 13.60 9.26 -24.89
C PRO A 2 12.27 9.77 -24.32
N ASP A 3 11.23 9.86 -25.17
CA ASP A 3 9.93 10.47 -24.81
C ASP A 3 9.11 9.64 -23.80
N ALA A 4 9.38 8.34 -23.70
CA ALA A 4 8.75 7.47 -22.72
C ALA A 4 9.10 7.88 -21.27
N LEU A 5 10.26 8.52 -21.07
CA LEU A 5 10.73 8.95 -19.76
C LEU A 5 9.92 10.12 -19.22
N ASP A 6 9.57 11.08 -20.06
CA ASP A 6 8.81 12.26 -19.62
C ASP A 6 7.34 11.93 -19.36
N MET A 7 6.75 11.06 -20.18
CA MET A 7 5.42 10.51 -19.92
C MET A 7 5.39 9.70 -18.61
N PHE A 8 6.39 8.86 -18.37
CA PHE A 8 6.52 8.12 -17.12
C PHE A 8 6.63 9.06 -15.91
N ARG A 9 7.46 10.10 -15.99
CA ARG A 9 7.59 11.11 -14.92
C ARG A 9 6.27 11.83 -14.65
N ALA A 10 5.52 12.18 -15.68
CA ALA A 10 4.21 12.81 -15.53
C ALA A 10 3.21 11.91 -14.80
N LEU A 11 3.14 10.62 -15.19
CA LEU A 11 2.29 9.62 -14.52
C LEU A 11 2.68 9.44 -13.06
N ILE A 12 3.97 9.28 -12.78
CA ILE A 12 4.48 9.09 -11.41
C ILE A 12 4.13 10.29 -10.52
N ARG A 13 4.31 11.52 -11.01
CA ARG A 13 3.99 12.74 -10.26
C ARG A 13 2.50 12.88 -9.93
N GLN A 14 1.61 12.33 -10.76
CA GLN A 14 0.17 12.37 -10.50
C GLN A 14 -0.31 11.19 -9.65
N ALA A 15 0.34 10.04 -9.77
CA ALA A 15 -0.13 8.80 -9.15
C ALA A 15 0.52 8.49 -7.80
N LEU A 16 1.69 9.08 -7.49
CA LEU A 16 2.44 8.79 -6.27
C LEU A 16 2.60 10.04 -5.40
N THR A 17 2.49 9.86 -4.10
CA THR A 17 2.88 10.85 -3.09
C THR A 17 4.15 10.37 -2.42
N ILE A 18 5.19 11.21 -2.40
CA ILE A 18 6.41 10.96 -1.65
C ILE A 18 6.19 11.49 -0.24
N VAL A 19 6.50 10.66 0.74
CA VAL A 19 6.39 10.99 2.17
C VAL A 19 7.79 11.01 2.78
N ASP A 20 7.95 11.77 3.86
CA ASP A 20 9.22 11.80 4.60
C ASP A 20 9.49 10.47 5.32
N ASP A 21 10.76 10.24 5.65
CA ASP A 21 11.15 9.11 6.48
C ASP A 21 10.46 9.19 7.85
N PRO A 22 9.97 8.06 8.39
CA PRO A 22 9.33 8.05 9.69
C PRO A 22 10.35 8.37 10.80
N PRO A 23 9.94 9.07 11.87
CA PRO A 23 10.83 9.36 12.99
C PRO A 23 11.27 8.06 13.69
N ALA A 24 12.50 8.04 14.20
CA ALA A 24 13.09 6.86 14.84
C ALA A 24 12.24 6.29 15.99
N GLU A 25 11.53 7.15 16.75
CA GLU A 25 10.61 6.72 17.80
C GLU A 25 9.44 5.92 17.22
N ALA A 26 8.89 6.35 16.08
CA ALA A 26 7.82 5.61 15.41
C ALA A 26 8.35 4.27 14.88
N VAL A 27 9.51 4.26 14.21
CA VAL A 27 10.14 3.01 13.73
C VAL A 27 10.31 2.00 14.87
N SER A 28 10.73 2.46 16.04
CA SER A 28 10.91 1.61 17.22
C SER A 28 9.62 0.87 17.64
N ARG A 29 8.44 1.47 17.42
CA ARG A 29 7.14 0.85 17.71
C ARG A 29 6.78 -0.29 16.74
N PHE A 30 7.38 -0.29 15.54
CA PHE A 30 7.12 -1.27 14.49
C PHE A 30 8.23 -2.33 14.35
N LEU A 31 9.37 -2.19 15.06
CA LEU A 31 10.41 -3.22 15.12
C LEU A 31 9.88 -4.62 15.51
N PRO A 32 8.93 -4.77 16.47
CA PRO A 32 8.37 -6.08 16.80
C PRO A 32 7.37 -6.62 15.78
N GLN A 33 7.14 -5.92 14.67
CA GLN A 33 6.08 -6.19 13.69
C GLN A 33 6.62 -6.38 12.27
N ALA A 34 7.93 -6.25 12.09
CA ALA A 34 8.61 -6.44 10.82
C ALA A 34 10.07 -6.84 11.06
N HIS A 35 10.75 -7.34 10.03
CA HIS A 35 12.21 -7.43 10.06
C HIS A 35 12.81 -6.04 10.35
N PRO A 36 13.94 -5.93 11.07
CA PRO A 36 14.50 -4.64 11.49
C PRO A 36 14.71 -3.65 10.33
N GLU A 37 15.14 -4.14 9.17
CA GLU A 37 15.38 -3.34 7.96
C GLU A 37 14.08 -2.90 7.27
N ASP A 38 12.99 -3.62 7.50
CA ASP A 38 11.67 -3.40 6.91
C ASP A 38 10.74 -2.58 7.83
N ALA A 39 11.08 -2.44 9.12
CA ALA A 39 10.29 -1.69 10.09
C ALA A 39 10.02 -0.22 9.71
N PRO A 40 10.97 0.54 9.11
CA PRO A 40 10.68 1.88 8.62
C PRO A 40 9.58 1.90 7.54
N ILE A 41 9.51 0.90 6.68
CA ILE A 41 8.50 0.82 5.62
C ILE A 41 7.11 0.59 6.21
N LEU A 42 7.00 -0.30 7.20
CA LEU A 42 5.75 -0.54 7.91
C LEU A 42 5.30 0.71 8.69
N ALA A 43 6.24 1.39 9.35
CA ALA A 43 5.98 2.63 10.07
C ALA A 43 5.46 3.73 9.14
N ALA A 44 6.11 3.93 7.99
CA ALA A 44 5.70 4.91 7.00
C ALA A 44 4.28 4.64 6.48
N ALA A 45 3.94 3.37 6.19
CA ALA A 45 2.60 3.00 5.76
C ALA A 45 1.55 3.30 6.85
N ALA A 46 1.82 2.92 8.10
CA ALA A 46 0.89 3.13 9.20
C ALA A 46 0.67 4.62 9.54
N LEU A 47 1.74 5.43 9.52
CA LEU A 47 1.66 6.86 9.84
C LEU A 47 0.97 7.70 8.75
N ASN A 48 0.95 7.22 7.51
CA ASN A 48 0.30 7.89 6.38
C ASN A 48 -1.07 7.28 6.04
N ASP A 49 -1.68 6.57 7.00
CA ASP A 49 -3.00 5.95 6.86
C ASP A 49 -3.14 5.05 5.62
N CYS A 50 -2.05 4.43 5.17
CA CYS A 50 -2.06 3.51 4.04
C CYS A 50 -2.66 2.16 4.49
N PRO A 51 -3.85 1.77 3.98
CA PRO A 51 -4.47 0.51 4.41
C PRO A 51 -3.75 -0.73 3.86
N TYR A 52 -2.90 -0.55 2.84
CA TYR A 52 -2.21 -1.64 2.15
C TYR A 52 -0.72 -1.35 2.01
N LEU A 53 0.11 -2.33 2.36
CA LEU A 53 1.53 -2.37 2.01
C LEU A 53 1.73 -3.47 0.97
N LEU A 54 2.12 -3.09 -0.25
CA LEU A 54 2.26 -4.01 -1.37
C LEU A 54 3.71 -4.49 -1.52
N THR A 55 3.95 -5.79 -1.38
CA THR A 55 5.29 -6.39 -1.49
C THR A 55 5.23 -7.87 -1.84
N PHE A 56 6.27 -8.39 -2.49
CA PHE A 56 6.46 -9.84 -2.61
C PHE A 56 7.10 -10.46 -1.37
N ASN A 57 7.77 -9.66 -0.53
CA ASN A 57 8.48 -10.13 0.67
C ASN A 57 7.57 -10.17 1.91
N LYS A 58 6.34 -10.69 1.77
CA LYS A 58 5.34 -10.67 2.85
C LYS A 58 5.84 -11.23 4.17
N ARG A 59 6.72 -12.24 4.13
CA ARG A 59 7.32 -12.88 5.31
C ARG A 59 8.11 -11.93 6.22
N HIS A 60 8.55 -10.77 5.70
CA HIS A 60 9.27 -9.78 6.51
C HIS A 60 8.34 -8.91 7.34
N TYR A 61 7.02 -9.02 7.16
CA TYR A 61 6.03 -8.17 7.82
C TYR A 61 5.00 -9.03 8.55
N TYR A 62 4.78 -8.70 9.81
CA TYR A 62 3.86 -9.37 10.71
C TYR A 62 3.17 -8.33 11.60
N PRO A 63 2.43 -7.38 11.00
CA PRO A 63 1.71 -6.35 11.74
C PRO A 63 0.76 -6.97 12.75
N ASP A 64 0.71 -6.37 13.94
CA ASP A 64 -0.23 -6.77 14.98
C ASP A 64 -1.67 -6.36 14.61
N LYS A 65 -2.65 -6.81 15.40
CA LYS A 65 -4.06 -6.51 15.14
C LYS A 65 -4.42 -5.03 15.30
N ARG A 66 -3.56 -4.23 15.94
CA ARG A 66 -3.80 -2.80 16.18
C ARG A 66 -3.28 -1.95 15.02
N THR A 67 -2.34 -2.47 14.26
CA THR A 67 -1.80 -1.84 13.06
C THR A 67 -2.78 -2.00 11.90
N SER A 68 -3.28 -0.89 11.38
CA SER A 68 -4.30 -0.82 10.31
C SER A 68 -3.76 -1.18 8.91
N VAL A 69 -2.52 -1.64 8.80
CA VAL A 69 -1.84 -1.94 7.53
C VAL A 69 -1.99 -3.42 7.19
N THR A 70 -2.61 -3.72 6.05
CA THR A 70 -2.65 -5.08 5.49
C THR A 70 -1.53 -5.29 4.48
N VAL A 71 -0.70 -6.31 4.69
CA VAL A 71 0.40 -6.64 3.78
C VAL A 71 -0.07 -7.61 2.68
N LEU A 72 0.06 -7.21 1.42
CA LEU A 72 -0.41 -7.96 0.25
C LEU A 72 0.67 -8.05 -0.82
N THR A 73 0.59 -9.07 -1.67
CA THR A 73 1.27 -9.02 -2.97
C THR A 73 0.52 -8.09 -3.92
N PRO A 74 1.18 -7.53 -4.94
CA PRO A 74 0.50 -6.78 -6.00
C PRO A 74 -0.64 -7.57 -6.67
N GLY A 75 -0.45 -8.88 -6.85
CA GLY A 75 -1.48 -9.76 -7.42
C GLY A 75 -2.73 -9.89 -6.54
N GLU A 76 -2.55 -10.09 -5.23
CA GLU A 76 -3.66 -10.11 -4.26
C GLU A 76 -4.41 -8.77 -4.24
N PHE A 77 -3.68 -7.66 -4.28
CA PHE A 77 -4.29 -6.33 -4.32
C PHE A 77 -5.11 -6.11 -5.60
N LEU A 78 -4.58 -6.48 -6.77
CA LEU A 78 -5.31 -6.37 -8.04
C LEU A 78 -6.59 -7.21 -8.04
N GLN A 79 -6.57 -8.41 -7.45
CA GLN A 79 -7.77 -9.23 -7.31
C GLN A 79 -8.84 -8.53 -6.46
N ARG A 80 -8.44 -7.95 -5.31
CA ARG A 80 -9.35 -7.16 -4.46
C ARG A 80 -9.91 -5.94 -5.19
N LEU A 81 -9.04 -5.19 -5.86
CA LEU A 81 -9.45 -4.00 -6.60
C LEU A 81 -10.45 -4.34 -7.71
N ARG A 82 -10.22 -5.41 -8.47
CA ARG A 82 -11.16 -5.88 -9.49
C ARG A 82 -12.50 -6.28 -8.90
N ALA A 83 -12.52 -6.92 -7.74
CA ALA A 83 -13.77 -7.27 -7.07
C ALA A 83 -14.58 -6.01 -6.68
N VAL A 84 -13.93 -4.98 -6.14
CA VAL A 84 -14.59 -3.71 -5.80
C VAL A 84 -15.12 -3.00 -7.06
N ILE A 85 -14.28 -2.85 -8.09
CA ILE A 85 -14.71 -2.21 -9.34
C ILE A 85 -15.87 -3.00 -9.98
N GLY A 86 -15.80 -4.34 -9.96
CA GLY A 86 -16.85 -5.20 -10.48
C GLY A 86 -18.20 -5.02 -9.77
N GLN A 87 -18.20 -4.70 -8.47
CA GLN A 87 -19.41 -4.38 -7.72
C GLN A 87 -19.96 -2.99 -8.06
N LEU A 88 -19.07 -2.01 -8.29
CA LEU A 88 -19.46 -0.63 -8.64
C LEU A 88 -20.04 -0.49 -10.05
N VAL A 89 -19.71 -1.43 -10.95
CA VAL A 89 -20.16 -1.42 -12.36
C VAL A 89 -21.49 -2.17 -12.55
N GLN A 90 -22.00 -2.88 -11.53
CA GLN A 90 -23.33 -3.51 -11.60
C GLN A 90 -24.41 -2.40 -11.63
N PRO A 91 -25.24 -2.31 -12.68
CA PRO A 91 -26.35 -1.37 -12.69
C PRO A 91 -27.33 -1.75 -11.57
N GLU A 92 -27.88 -0.74 -10.88
CA GLU A 92 -28.92 -0.92 -9.87
C GLU A 92 -30.01 -1.83 -10.45
N THR A 93 -30.15 -3.04 -9.89
CA THR A 93 -31.27 -3.91 -10.18
C THR A 93 -32.56 -3.18 -9.81
N LYS A 94 -33.29 -2.77 -10.85
CA LYS A 94 -34.67 -2.28 -10.83
C LYS A 94 -35.48 -3.02 -9.76
N GLY A 95 -35.97 -2.27 -8.77
CA GLY A 95 -37.00 -2.75 -7.87
C GLY A 95 -38.28 -3.07 -8.65
N GLU A 96 -38.89 -4.19 -8.26
CA GLU A 96 -40.19 -4.71 -8.71
C GLU A 96 -41.35 -3.74 -8.48
#